data_AF-A0A2D6KW82-F1
#
_entry.id   AF-A0A2D6KW82-F1
#
_cell.length_a   1.000
_cell.length_b   1.000
_cell.length_c   1.000
_cell.angle_alpha   90.00
_cell.angle_beta   90.00
_cell.angle_gamma   90.00
#
_symmetry.space_group_name_H-M   'P 1'
#
loop_
_entity.id
_entity.type
_entity.pdbx_description
1 polymer ?
#
loop_
_entity_poly.entity_id
_entity_poly.type
_entity_poly.pdbx_seq_one_letter_code
_entity_poly.pdbx_strand_id
1 'polypeptide(L)' 'MLNQIGRLVVKTAGRDAGKKALIVDSLDKSHVLIDGETRRRKCNIAHLEP' A
#
# COMPACT_ATOMS: atom_id res chain seq x y z
N MET A 1 4.14 12.50 -2.29
CA MET A 1 3.70 12.13 -0.92
C MET A 1 3.34 10.65 -0.91
N LEU A 2 3.83 9.82 0.04
CA LEU A 2 3.64 8.35 0.02
C LEU A 2 2.16 7.91 0.13
N ASN A 3 1.25 8.81 0.54
CA ASN A 3 -0.15 8.50 0.82
C ASN A 3 -1.12 9.09 -0.20
N GLN A 4 -0.64 9.37 -1.42
CA GLN A 4 -1.51 9.89 -2.45
C GLN A 4 -2.32 8.76 -3.07
N ILE A 5 -3.65 8.92 -3.12
CA ILE A 5 -4.53 7.98 -3.81
C ILE A 5 -4.12 7.92 -5.30
N GLY A 6 -4.07 6.71 -5.86
CA GLY A 6 -3.58 6.45 -7.22
C GLY A 6 -2.07 6.28 -7.33
N ARG A 7 -1.32 6.33 -6.21
CA ARG A 7 0.13 6.09 -6.20
C ARG A 7 0.44 4.60 -6.30
N LEU A 8 1.31 4.23 -7.24
CA LEU A 8 1.91 2.91 -7.31
C LEU A 8 2.95 2.75 -6.20
N VAL A 9 2.93 1.62 -5.52
CA VAL A 9 3.84 1.27 -4.42
C VAL A 9 4.19 -0.20 -4.49
N VAL A 10 5.31 -0.58 -3.89
CA VAL A 10 5.68 -1.97 -3.65
C VAL A 10 5.51 -2.28 -2.18
N LYS A 11 4.82 -3.38 -1.86
CA LYS A 11 4.74 -3.83 -0.48
C LYS A 11 6.03 -4.56 -0.12
N THR A 12 6.72 -4.13 0.92
CA THR A 12 8.03 -4.68 1.30
C THR A 12 7.95 -5.78 2.35
N ALA A 13 6.84 -5.87 3.08
CA ALA A 13 6.71 -6.80 4.21
C ALA A 13 5.41 -7.63 4.22
N GLY A 14 5.52 -8.84 4.76
CA GLY A 14 4.43 -9.79 5.01
C GLY A 14 4.05 -10.65 3.80
N ARG A 15 2.84 -11.21 3.81
CA ARG A 15 2.39 -12.23 2.84
C ARG A 15 2.43 -11.81 1.37
N ASP A 16 2.33 -10.51 1.10
CA ASP A 16 2.29 -9.96 -0.26
C ASP A 16 3.55 -9.14 -0.56
N ALA A 17 4.66 -9.40 0.15
CA ALA A 17 5.92 -8.71 -0.06
C ALA A 17 6.45 -8.91 -1.50
N GLY A 18 7.06 -7.87 -2.05
CA GLY A 18 7.59 -7.82 -3.43
C GLY A 18 6.54 -7.54 -4.51
N LYS A 19 5.25 -7.51 -4.17
CA LYS A 19 4.17 -7.25 -5.13
C LYS A 19 3.84 -5.78 -5.25
N LYS A 20 3.43 -5.37 -6.45
CA LYS A 20 2.99 -4.00 -6.73
C LYS A 20 1.53 -3.80 -6.36
N ALA A 21 1.22 -2.62 -5.86
CA ALA A 21 -0.14 -2.23 -5.51
C ALA A 21 -0.34 -0.73 -5.75
N LEU A 22 -1.61 -0.34 -5.84
CA LEU A 22 -2.04 1.06 -5.86
C LEU A 22 -2.67 1.40 -4.52
N ILE A 23 -2.41 2.61 -4.05
CA ILE A 23 -3.14 3.18 -2.91
C ILE A 23 -4.53 3.60 -3.40
N VAL A 24 -5.57 2.93 -2.91
CA VAL A 24 -6.95 3.21 -3.29
C VAL A 24 -7.64 4.14 -2.31
N ASP A 25 -7.20 4.16 -1.05
CA ASP A 25 -7.76 5.03 -0.02
C ASP A 25 -6.75 5.30 1.11
N SER A 26 -6.91 6.42 1.79
CA SER A 26 -6.13 6.81 2.97
C SER A 26 -7.01 6.73 4.20
N LEU A 27 -6.77 5.71 5.03
CA LEU A 27 -7.60 5.43 6.20
C LEU A 27 -7.19 6.31 7.38
N ASP A 28 -5.90 6.29 7.71
CA ASP A 28 -5.32 6.96 8.87
C ASP A 28 -3.95 7.57 8.48
N LYS A 29 -3.30 8.29 9.41
CA LYS A 29 -1.95 8.85 9.19
C LYS A 29 -0.89 7.78 8.87
N SER A 30 -1.06 6.56 9.37
CA SER A 30 -0.11 5.45 9.26
C SER A 30 -0.61 4.29 8.39
N HIS A 31 -1.86 4.31 7.94
CA HIS A 31 -2.45 3.20 7.22
C HIS A 31 -3.20 3.65 5.98
N VAL A 32 -3.01 2.87 4.92
CA VAL A 32 -3.68 3.04 3.62
C VAL A 32 -4.38 1.75 3.23
N LEU A 33 -5.39 1.86 2.38
CA LEU A 33 -5.98 0.74 1.69
C LEU A 33 -5.22 0.56 0.36
N ILE A 34 -4.66 -0.63 0.15
CA ILE A 34 -3.97 -0.98 -1.10
C ILE A 34 -4.74 -2.04 -1.86
N ASP A 35 -4.62 -2.02 -3.18
CA ASP A 35 -5.20 -3.03 -4.09
C ASP A 35 -4.33 -3.22 -5.35
N GLY A 36 -4.50 -4.32 -6.08
CA GLY A 36 -3.72 -4.64 -7.29
C GLY A 36 -3.22 -6.08 -7.29
N GLU A 37 -1.91 -6.30 -7.45
CA GLU A 37 -1.32 -7.65 -7.37
C GLU A 37 -1.35 -8.19 -5.93
N THR A 38 -1.35 -7.27 -4.96
CA THR A 38 -1.68 -7.57 -3.56
C THR A 38 -3.18 -7.70 -3.40
N ARG A 39 -3.63 -8.57 -2.49
CA ARG A 39 -5.05 -8.62 -2.09
C ARG A 39 -5.48 -7.28 -1.51
N ARG A 40 -6.69 -6.81 -1.84
CA ARG A 40 -7.26 -5.59 -1.24
C ARG A 40 -7.21 -5.65 0.28
N ARG A 41 -6.43 -4.79 0.92
CA ARG A 41 -6.22 -4.83 2.37
C ARG A 41 -5.73 -3.51 2.96
N LYS A 42 -5.99 -3.32 4.25
CA LYS A 42 -5.31 -2.30 5.06
C LYS A 42 -3.83 -2.67 5.19
N CYS A 43 -2.95 -1.71 4.91
CA CYS A 43 -1.50 -1.83 5.06
C CYS A 43 -0.93 -0.62 5.79
N ASN A 44 0.06 -0.86 6.64
CA ASN A 44 0.85 0.22 7.22
C ASN A 44 1.76 0.81 6.15
N ILE A 45 1.85 2.14 6.09
CA ILE A 45 2.68 2.88 5.13
C ILE A 45 4.16 2.54 5.31
N ALA A 46 4.60 2.19 6.52
CA ALA A 46 5.99 1.76 6.79
C ALA A 46 6.38 0.47 6.03
N HIS A 47 5.42 -0.29 5.51
CA HIS A 47 5.66 -1.50 4.72
C HIS A 47 5.51 -1.26 3.22
N LEU A 48 5.46 0.00 2.78
CA LEU A 48 5.29 0.39 1.39
C LEU A 48 6.48 1.23 0.95
N GLU A 49 7.04 0.89 -0.20
CA GLU A 49 8.06 1.69 -0.88
C GLU A 49 7.47 2.38 -2.11
N PRO A 50 7.96 3.60 -2.45
CA PRO A 50 7.63 4.36 -3.65
C PRO A 50 7.68 3.60 -4.97
#